data_AF-A0A2D6W2B9-F1
#
_entry.id   AF-A0A2D6W2B9-F1
#
_cell.length_a   1.000
_cell.length_b   1.000
_cell.length_c   1.000
_cell.angle_alpha   90.00
_cell.angle_beta   90.00
_cell.angle_gamma   90.00
#
_symmetry.space_group_name_H-M   'P 1'
#
loop_
_entity.id
_entity.type
_entity.pdbx_description
1 polymer ?
#
loop_
_entity_poly.entity_id
_entity_poly.type
_entity_poly.pdbx_seq_one_letter_code
_entity_poly.pdbx_strand_id
1 'polypeptide(L)'
;MAKLKVAKKQWYPILAPKIFRNSVLGETVVFEPEQMVGKGITYNLANLTKDIKRQNVNIDFEVNGVQDGKALTHVVGYKIIPSSLKRMARRNIEKIDMSFMCSTSDKKNMRIKPIIITRAATKGSIASKIRKNAQDFLLKYINEISYDNFLNDLIGHKIQSSLKDHLKKTYPLRICEIRSMEVVDLEKKKEAESQKPPKKVKKAKAKEVKEEKIEKKAESKEKKEEKASEVKEKEVKEKHEEVKEAKTEKADEVKAEEAKEPQKEASEQ
;
A
#
# COMPACT_ATOMS: atom_id res chain seq x y z
N MET A 1 3.28 -50.38 14.96
CA MET A 1 3.12 -49.06 15.63
C MET A 1 4.23 -48.14 15.13
N ALA A 2 3.90 -47.02 14.49
CA ALA A 2 4.91 -46.06 14.05
C ALA A 2 5.55 -45.41 15.28
N LYS A 3 6.86 -45.63 15.50
CA LYS A 3 7.61 -44.95 16.55
C LYS A 3 7.56 -43.44 16.29
N LEU A 4 6.93 -42.68 17.18
CA LEU A 4 7.05 -41.23 17.22
C LEU A 4 8.54 -40.89 17.37
N LYS A 5 9.17 -40.40 16.28
CA LYS A 5 10.54 -39.89 16.30
C LYS A 5 10.50 -38.56 17.06
N VAL A 6 10.65 -38.62 18.39
CA VAL A 6 10.73 -37.43 19.24
C VAL A 6 12.09 -36.77 18.99
N ALA A 7 12.16 -35.92 17.97
CA ALA A 7 13.32 -35.09 17.70
C ALA A 7 13.45 -34.06 18.82
N LYS A 8 14.63 -33.97 19.44
CA LYS A 8 14.90 -32.96 20.48
C LYS A 8 15.21 -31.62 19.80
N LYS A 9 14.62 -30.56 20.31
CA LYS A 9 14.90 -29.19 19.88
C LYS A 9 16.28 -28.77 20.35
N GLN A 10 17.09 -28.20 19.46
CA GLN A 10 18.41 -27.66 19.79
C GLN A 10 18.46 -26.16 19.50
N TRP A 11 19.25 -25.44 20.31
CA TRP A 11 19.50 -24.01 20.14
C TRP A 11 20.69 -23.82 19.19
N TYR A 12 20.49 -22.98 18.19
CA TYR A 12 21.50 -22.68 17.18
C TYR A 12 21.72 -21.16 17.12
N PRO A 13 22.98 -20.69 17.25
CA PRO A 13 23.28 -19.27 17.14
C PRO A 13 23.24 -18.81 15.67
N ILE A 14 22.73 -17.61 15.48
CA ILE A 14 22.63 -16.95 14.18
C ILE A 14 23.66 -15.85 14.11
N LEU A 15 24.56 -15.96 13.14
CA LEU A 15 25.65 -15.01 12.93
C LEU A 15 25.29 -14.00 11.85
N ALA A 16 25.64 -12.75 12.12
CA ALA A 16 25.59 -11.69 11.14
C ALA A 16 26.62 -11.91 10.01
N PRO A 17 26.43 -11.27 8.85
CA PRO A 17 27.42 -11.26 7.77
C PRO A 17 28.77 -10.70 8.22
N LYS A 18 29.83 -10.98 7.44
CA LYS A 18 31.21 -10.51 7.70
C LYS A 18 31.30 -8.99 7.88
N ILE A 19 30.44 -8.24 7.19
CA ILE A 19 30.31 -6.77 7.30
C ILE A 19 30.08 -6.32 8.76
N PHE A 20 29.39 -7.14 9.55
CA PHE A 20 29.08 -6.88 10.95
C PHE A 20 29.93 -7.70 11.92
N ARG A 21 31.16 -8.09 11.49
CA ARG A 21 32.13 -8.81 12.33
C ARG A 21 31.61 -10.14 12.88
N ASN A 22 30.71 -10.81 12.15
CA ASN A 22 30.12 -12.09 12.55
C ASN A 22 29.48 -12.05 13.96
N SER A 23 28.91 -10.90 14.35
CA SER A 23 28.23 -10.76 15.64
C SER A 23 27.04 -11.73 15.74
N VAL A 24 26.80 -12.26 16.94
CA VAL A 24 25.63 -13.07 17.21
C VAL A 24 24.38 -12.18 17.22
N LEU A 25 23.45 -12.43 16.30
CA LEU A 25 22.16 -11.72 16.20
C LEU A 25 21.14 -12.25 17.22
N GLY A 26 21.24 -13.54 17.53
CA GLY A 26 20.36 -14.26 18.42
C GLY A 26 20.49 -15.76 18.21
N GLU A 27 19.55 -16.51 18.78
CA GLU A 27 19.51 -17.96 18.68
C GLU A 27 18.13 -18.40 18.19
N THR A 28 18.08 -19.51 17.47
CA THR A 28 16.82 -20.12 17.03
C THR A 28 16.75 -21.57 17.46
N VAL A 29 15.53 -22.01 17.77
CA VAL A 29 15.25 -23.38 18.21
C VAL A 29 14.75 -24.18 17.02
N VAL A 30 15.47 -25.23 16.66
CA VAL A 30 15.14 -26.06 15.50
C VAL A 30 15.42 -27.54 15.80
N PHE A 31 14.69 -28.43 15.13
CA PHE A 31 14.90 -29.87 15.21
C PHE A 31 16.07 -30.33 14.33
N GLU A 32 16.10 -29.86 13.07
CA GLU A 32 17.14 -30.16 12.09
C GLU A 32 17.76 -28.86 11.56
N PRO A 33 19.09 -28.75 11.43
CA PRO A 33 19.76 -27.52 11.02
C PRO A 33 19.25 -26.94 9.68
N GLU A 34 18.86 -27.81 8.75
CA GLU A 34 18.37 -27.42 7.41
C GLU A 34 17.12 -26.53 7.46
N GLN A 35 16.27 -26.70 8.48
CA GLN A 35 15.06 -25.91 8.66
C GLN A 35 15.35 -24.45 9.09
N MET A 36 16.62 -24.09 9.33
CA MET A 36 17.01 -22.70 9.59
C MET A 36 17.09 -21.86 8.32
N VAL A 37 17.35 -22.47 7.17
CA VAL A 37 17.52 -21.77 5.89
C VAL A 37 16.21 -21.07 5.51
N GLY A 38 16.30 -19.81 5.09
CA GLY A 38 15.14 -19.00 4.72
C GLY A 38 14.41 -18.33 5.91
N LYS A 39 14.84 -18.56 7.17
CA LYS A 39 14.31 -17.80 8.30
C LYS A 39 14.82 -16.36 8.27
N GLY A 40 13.88 -15.41 8.34
CA GLY A 40 14.16 -13.98 8.42
C GLY A 40 14.24 -13.46 9.85
N ILE A 41 15.19 -12.58 10.13
CA ILE A 41 15.34 -11.90 11.43
C ILE A 41 15.53 -10.41 11.20
N THR A 42 14.70 -9.62 11.86
CA THR A 42 14.88 -8.16 11.94
C THR A 42 15.70 -7.83 13.17
N TYR A 43 16.77 -7.06 12.99
CA TYR A 43 17.63 -6.61 14.10
C TYR A 43 17.93 -5.11 13.99
N ASN A 44 18.14 -4.47 15.13
CA ASN A 44 18.40 -3.02 15.18
C ASN A 44 19.87 -2.69 14.92
N LEU A 45 20.13 -1.68 14.08
CA LEU A 45 21.49 -1.31 13.69
C LEU A 45 22.34 -0.76 14.87
N ALA A 46 21.72 -0.10 15.85
CA ALA A 46 22.46 0.40 17.01
C ALA A 46 23.11 -0.73 17.81
N ASN A 47 22.42 -1.88 17.93
CA ASN A 47 22.95 -3.04 18.65
C ASN A 47 24.10 -3.71 17.89
N LEU A 48 24.02 -3.75 16.55
CA LEU A 48 25.08 -4.29 15.68
C LEU A 48 26.37 -3.44 15.72
N THR A 49 26.21 -2.12 15.62
CA THR A 49 27.34 -1.18 15.49
C THR A 49 27.81 -0.59 16.81
N LYS A 50 27.05 -0.78 17.90
CA LYS A 50 27.22 -0.14 19.20
C LYS A 50 27.16 1.40 19.14
N ASP A 51 26.50 1.97 18.13
CA ASP A 51 26.27 3.40 17.97
C ASP A 51 24.79 3.75 18.19
N ILE A 52 24.52 4.46 19.28
CA ILE A 52 23.16 4.83 19.73
C ILE A 52 22.45 5.71 18.72
N LYS A 53 23.19 6.51 17.91
CA LYS A 53 22.59 7.42 16.93
C LYS A 53 21.78 6.69 15.86
N ARG A 54 22.07 5.41 15.64
CA ARG A 54 21.50 4.56 14.57
C ARG A 54 20.32 3.72 15.02
N GLN A 55 19.75 4.01 16.18
CA GLN A 55 18.61 3.27 16.74
C GLN A 55 17.37 3.34 15.84
N ASN A 56 17.26 4.36 14.98
CA ASN A 56 16.15 4.56 14.06
C ASN A 56 16.16 3.62 12.84
N VAL A 57 17.11 2.70 12.74
CA VAL A 57 17.30 1.82 11.59
C VAL A 57 17.25 0.36 12.00
N ASN A 58 16.44 -0.41 11.28
CA ASN A 58 16.40 -1.86 11.37
C ASN A 58 16.94 -2.48 10.09
N ILE A 59 17.59 -3.63 10.22
CA ILE A 59 18.11 -4.43 9.12
C ILE A 59 17.43 -5.80 9.18
N ASP A 60 16.98 -6.27 8.02
CA ASP A 60 16.39 -7.58 7.85
C ASP A 60 17.45 -8.53 7.29
N PHE A 61 17.68 -9.62 8.01
CA PHE A 61 18.62 -10.69 7.67
C PHE A 61 17.85 -11.94 7.28
N GLU A 62 18.40 -12.74 6.37
CA GLU A 62 17.89 -14.06 6.02
C GLU A 62 19.02 -15.09 6.11
N VAL A 63 18.73 -16.25 6.70
CA VAL A 63 19.68 -17.36 6.81
C VAL A 63 19.89 -17.98 5.44
N ASN A 64 21.13 -17.95 4.94
CA ASN A 64 21.50 -18.57 3.67
C ASN A 64 21.91 -20.04 3.85
N GLY A 65 22.61 -20.35 4.94
CA GLY A 65 23.13 -21.70 5.18
C GLY A 65 23.59 -21.89 6.61
N VAL A 66 23.93 -23.14 6.94
CA VAL A 66 24.43 -23.53 8.26
C VAL A 66 25.81 -24.13 8.09
N GLN A 67 26.78 -23.62 8.85
CA GLN A 67 28.15 -24.12 8.87
C GLN A 67 28.58 -24.34 10.32
N ASP A 68 29.11 -25.53 10.63
CA ASP A 68 29.59 -25.89 11.97
C ASP A 68 28.55 -25.67 13.09
N GLY A 69 27.27 -25.93 12.80
CA GLY A 69 26.17 -25.67 13.74
C GLY A 69 25.87 -24.19 13.98
N LYS A 70 26.34 -23.28 13.11
CA LYS A 70 26.07 -21.84 13.17
C LYS A 70 25.36 -21.42 11.90
N ALA A 71 24.27 -20.66 12.03
CA ALA A 71 23.54 -20.16 10.88
C ALA A 71 24.21 -18.88 10.35
N LEU A 72 24.59 -18.91 9.07
CA LEU A 72 25.14 -17.75 8.35
C LEU A 72 24.00 -16.99 7.67
N THR A 73 23.98 -15.68 7.87
CA THR A 73 22.96 -14.79 7.29
C THR A 73 23.52 -13.89 6.21
N HIS A 74 22.62 -13.38 5.38
CA HIS A 74 22.86 -12.28 4.45
C HIS A 74 21.85 -11.16 4.70
N VAL A 75 22.17 -9.94 4.26
CA VAL A 75 21.25 -8.80 4.36
C VAL A 75 20.24 -8.87 3.22
N VAL A 76 18.95 -8.80 3.56
CA VAL A 76 17.86 -8.75 2.59
C VAL A 76 17.23 -7.37 2.55
N GLY A 77 17.14 -6.72 3.71
CA GLY A 77 16.43 -5.47 3.85
C GLY A 77 17.13 -4.46 4.74
N TYR A 78 16.94 -3.19 4.42
CA TYR A 78 17.27 -2.06 5.29
C TYR A 78 16.03 -1.20 5.41
N LYS A 79 15.67 -0.77 6.63
CA LYS A 79 14.45 0.00 6.85
C LYS A 79 14.60 0.99 8.00
N ILE A 80 14.21 2.23 7.73
CA ILE A 80 14.04 3.24 8.78
C ILE A 80 12.71 2.97 9.52
N ILE A 81 12.75 3.05 10.85
CA ILE A 81 11.57 2.87 11.70
C ILE A 81 10.52 3.95 11.35
N PRO A 82 9.23 3.59 11.18
CA PRO A 82 8.19 4.55 10.80
C PRO A 82 8.02 5.73 11.76
N SER A 83 8.26 5.54 13.06
CA SER A 83 8.23 6.62 14.05
C SER A 83 9.26 7.71 13.74
N SER A 84 10.45 7.32 13.27
CA SER A 84 11.47 8.28 12.85
C SER A 84 11.07 9.00 11.57
N LEU A 85 10.49 8.29 10.61
CA LEU A 85 9.97 8.87 9.36
C LEU A 85 8.91 9.95 9.62
N LYS A 86 7.95 9.66 10.53
CA LYS A 86 6.92 10.62 10.94
C LYS A 86 7.51 11.86 11.61
N ARG A 87 8.58 11.73 12.38
CA ARG A 87 9.27 12.87 13.03
C ARG A 87 9.95 13.80 12.00
N MET A 88 10.47 13.23 10.91
CA MET A 88 11.14 14.01 9.87
C MET A 88 10.14 14.84 9.04
N ALA A 89 8.94 14.32 8.80
CA ALA A 89 7.88 15.04 8.09
C ALA A 89 7.26 16.13 8.97
N ARG A 90 7.15 17.36 8.43
CA ARG A 90 6.53 18.52 9.09
C ARG A 90 5.63 19.27 8.12
N ARG A 91 4.78 20.16 8.64
CA ARG A 91 3.97 21.07 7.83
C ARG A 91 4.86 22.07 7.08
N ASN A 92 4.36 22.61 5.97
CA ASN A 92 5.05 23.59 5.10
C ASN A 92 6.39 23.12 4.54
N ILE A 93 6.55 21.81 4.37
CA ILE A 93 7.73 21.20 3.78
C ILE A 93 7.28 20.21 2.71
N GLU A 94 7.96 20.20 1.57
CA GLU A 94 7.73 19.19 0.53
C GLU A 94 8.50 17.91 0.85
N LYS A 95 7.78 16.79 0.88
CA LYS A 95 8.33 15.44 1.02
C LYS A 95 8.33 14.74 -0.34
N ILE A 96 9.51 14.41 -0.83
CA ILE A 96 9.72 13.70 -2.08
C ILE A 96 10.06 12.24 -1.77
N ASP A 97 9.08 11.36 -1.95
CA ASP A 97 9.26 9.92 -1.90
C ASP A 97 9.51 9.38 -3.32
N MET A 98 10.43 8.42 -3.44
CA MET A 98 10.75 7.78 -4.71
C MET A 98 10.89 6.27 -4.52
N SER A 99 10.75 5.51 -5.60
CA SER A 99 11.00 4.07 -5.62
C SER A 99 11.46 3.67 -7.00
N PHE A 100 12.63 3.07 -7.11
CA PHE A 100 13.14 2.52 -8.37
C PHE A 100 13.93 1.24 -8.13
N MET A 101 14.12 0.47 -9.19
CA MET A 101 14.96 -0.73 -9.17
C MET A 101 16.35 -0.37 -9.69
N CYS A 102 17.38 -0.94 -9.07
CA CYS A 102 18.77 -0.75 -9.45
C CYS A 102 19.53 -2.07 -9.32
N SER A 103 20.59 -2.20 -10.09
CA SER A 103 21.51 -3.33 -10.08
C SER A 103 22.88 -2.83 -9.62
N THR A 104 23.57 -3.61 -8.79
CA THR A 104 24.98 -3.35 -8.45
C THR A 104 25.91 -3.94 -9.51
N SER A 105 27.21 -3.63 -9.43
CA SER A 105 28.24 -4.26 -10.28
C SER A 105 28.18 -5.79 -10.24
N ASP A 106 27.81 -6.33 -9.08
CA ASP A 106 27.73 -7.78 -8.82
C ASP A 106 26.41 -8.39 -9.32
N LYS A 107 25.65 -7.66 -10.12
CA LYS A 107 24.34 -8.05 -10.70
C LYS A 107 23.27 -8.38 -9.66
N LYS A 108 23.43 -7.96 -8.41
CA LYS A 108 22.35 -8.03 -7.41
C LYS A 108 21.33 -6.93 -7.69
N ASN A 109 20.09 -7.34 -7.88
CA ASN A 109 18.97 -6.44 -8.09
C ASN A 109 18.35 -6.06 -6.76
N MET A 110 18.09 -4.76 -6.57
CA MET A 110 17.46 -4.24 -5.37
C MET A 110 16.50 -3.12 -5.71
N ARG A 111 15.54 -2.90 -4.82
CA ARG A 111 14.62 -1.77 -4.84
C ARG A 111 14.99 -0.81 -3.73
N ILE A 112 15.27 0.43 -4.11
CA ILE A 112 15.61 1.48 -3.16
C ILE A 112 14.48 2.51 -3.15
N LYS A 113 14.11 2.92 -1.94
CA LYS A 113 13.13 3.97 -1.70
C LYS A 113 13.81 5.11 -0.95
N PRO A 114 14.41 6.09 -1.65
CA PRO A 114 14.95 7.27 -0.97
C PRO A 114 13.81 8.23 -0.58
N ILE A 115 14.03 8.96 0.50
CA ILE A 115 13.18 10.05 0.96
C ILE A 115 14.01 11.33 1.03
N ILE A 116 13.50 12.37 0.37
CA ILE A 116 14.13 13.68 0.36
C ILE A 116 13.12 14.69 0.92
N ILE A 117 13.58 15.48 1.88
CA ILE A 117 12.76 16.48 2.57
C ILE A 117 13.43 17.83 2.37
N THR A 118 12.69 18.74 1.76
CA THR A 118 13.11 20.11 1.48
C THR A 118 13.09 20.98 2.75
N ARG A 119 13.63 22.20 2.69
CA ARG A 119 13.52 23.13 3.83
C ARG A 119 12.16 23.84 3.92
N ALA A 120 11.51 24.08 2.79
CA ALA A 120 10.22 24.75 2.68
C ALA A 120 9.40 24.13 1.54
N ALA A 121 8.12 24.47 1.45
CA ALA A 121 7.27 24.04 0.35
C ALA A 121 7.86 24.48 -1.01
N THR A 122 7.89 23.56 -1.97
CA THR A 122 8.48 23.79 -3.30
C THR A 122 7.44 23.68 -4.40
N LYS A 123 7.66 24.40 -5.51
CA LYS A 123 6.87 24.23 -6.73
C LYS A 123 7.05 22.81 -7.29
N GLY A 124 5.99 22.25 -7.88
CA GLY A 124 6.01 20.90 -8.43
C GLY A 124 7.09 20.67 -9.51
N SER A 125 7.45 21.70 -10.28
CA SER A 125 8.53 21.65 -11.26
C SER A 125 9.90 21.39 -10.62
N ILE A 126 10.18 22.04 -9.48
CA ILE A 126 11.42 21.87 -8.71
C ILE A 126 11.44 20.47 -8.09
N ALA A 127 10.33 20.01 -7.50
CA ALA A 127 10.23 18.67 -6.95
C ALA A 127 10.50 17.59 -8.02
N SER A 128 9.96 17.76 -9.23
CA SER A 128 10.23 16.85 -10.35
C SER A 128 11.68 16.89 -10.82
N LYS A 129 12.32 18.06 -10.82
CA LYS A 129 13.76 18.18 -11.13
C LYS A 129 14.63 17.48 -10.09
N ILE A 130 14.30 17.63 -8.80
CA ILE A 130 14.98 16.91 -7.70
C ILE A 130 14.82 15.40 -7.87
N ARG A 131 13.63 14.90 -8.21
CA ARG A 131 13.40 13.46 -8.44
C ARG A 131 14.30 12.92 -9.54
N LYS A 132 14.35 13.57 -10.71
CA LYS A 132 15.20 13.13 -11.83
C LYS A 132 16.68 13.12 -11.45
N ASN A 133 17.17 14.25 -10.91
CA ASN A 133 18.58 14.38 -10.52
C ASN A 133 18.99 13.37 -9.43
N ALA A 134 18.10 13.08 -8.48
CA ALA A 134 18.36 12.11 -7.43
C ALA A 134 18.40 10.67 -7.97
N GLN A 135 17.47 10.33 -8.87
CA GLN A 135 17.42 9.02 -9.50
C GLN A 135 18.67 8.78 -10.36
N ASP A 136 19.05 9.75 -11.20
CA ASP A 136 20.20 9.64 -12.08
C ASP A 136 21.51 9.49 -11.29
N PHE A 137 21.66 10.25 -10.20
CA PHE A 137 22.83 10.15 -9.31
C PHE A 137 22.89 8.77 -8.64
N LEU A 138 21.79 8.30 -8.05
CA LEU A 138 21.76 7.03 -7.34
C LEU A 138 21.97 5.84 -8.28
N LEU A 139 21.38 5.86 -9.48
CA LEU A 139 21.59 4.80 -10.47
C LEU A 139 23.05 4.70 -10.89
N LYS A 140 23.70 5.83 -11.18
CA LYS A 140 25.13 5.85 -11.53
C LYS A 140 25.99 5.32 -10.38
N TYR A 141 25.79 5.85 -9.18
CA TYR A 141 26.56 5.45 -7.99
C TYR A 141 26.45 3.95 -7.68
N ILE A 142 25.24 3.39 -7.77
CA ILE A 142 25.00 1.98 -7.41
C ILE A 142 25.52 1.02 -8.47
N ASN A 143 25.43 1.39 -9.76
CA ASN A 143 25.92 0.55 -10.85
C ASN A 143 27.46 0.37 -10.80
N GLU A 144 28.19 1.36 -10.27
CA GLU A 144 29.66 1.33 -10.17
C GLU A 144 30.18 0.54 -8.97
N ILE A 145 29.37 0.35 -7.91
CA ILE A 145 29.82 -0.16 -6.62
C ILE A 145 29.30 -1.59 -6.37
N SER A 146 30.16 -2.41 -5.74
CA SER A 146 29.81 -3.74 -5.25
C SER A 146 28.80 -3.71 -4.10
N TYR A 147 27.99 -4.74 -3.97
CA TYR A 147 26.92 -4.81 -2.97
C TYR A 147 27.42 -4.61 -1.53
N ASP A 148 28.54 -5.22 -1.17
CA ASP A 148 29.07 -5.14 0.20
C ASP A 148 29.59 -3.73 0.52
N ASN A 149 30.22 -3.07 -0.46
CA ASN A 149 30.66 -1.68 -0.34
C ASN A 149 29.47 -0.72 -0.28
N PHE A 150 28.44 -0.97 -1.10
CA PHE A 150 27.20 -0.20 -1.06
C PHE A 150 26.52 -0.28 0.31
N LEU A 151 26.46 -1.46 0.93
CA LEU A 151 25.93 -1.61 2.30
C LEU A 151 26.75 -0.83 3.32
N ASN A 152 28.08 -0.88 3.23
CA ASN A 152 28.97 -0.11 4.10
C ASN A 152 28.74 1.40 3.95
N ASP A 153 28.57 1.90 2.73
CA ASP A 153 28.30 3.32 2.46
C ASP A 153 26.90 3.75 2.91
N LEU A 154 25.92 2.87 2.76
CA LEU A 154 24.54 3.07 3.22
C LEU A 154 24.49 3.20 4.74
N ILE A 155 25.13 2.26 5.44
CA ILE A 155 25.29 2.28 6.90
C ILE A 155 26.09 3.53 7.26
N GLY A 156 27.20 3.83 6.59
CA GLY A 156 28.05 4.99 6.84
C GLY A 156 27.41 6.36 6.58
N HIS A 157 26.20 6.43 6.03
CA HIS A 157 25.54 7.67 5.56
C HIS A 157 26.34 8.45 4.49
N LYS A 158 27.28 7.78 3.79
CA LYS A 158 28.12 8.43 2.77
C LYS A 158 27.31 8.75 1.53
N ILE A 159 26.52 7.80 1.04
CA ILE A 159 25.66 8.00 -0.14
C ILE A 159 24.62 9.10 0.10
N GLN A 160 24.07 9.18 1.31
CA GLN A 160 23.13 10.23 1.73
C GLN A 160 23.78 11.61 1.73
N SER A 161 25.01 11.71 2.24
CA SER A 161 25.78 12.96 2.28
C SER A 161 26.11 13.44 0.86
N SER A 162 26.67 12.57 0.02
CA SER A 162 27.00 12.88 -1.37
C SER A 162 25.76 13.28 -2.19
N LEU A 163 24.64 12.58 -2.00
CA LEU A 163 23.38 12.92 -2.65
C LEU A 163 22.86 14.28 -2.21
N LYS A 164 22.95 14.60 -0.91
CA LYS A 164 22.53 15.91 -0.37
C LYS A 164 23.35 17.05 -0.99
N ASP A 165 24.66 16.89 -1.12
CA ASP A 165 25.54 17.91 -1.70
C ASP A 165 25.29 18.13 -3.19
N HIS A 166 25.03 17.04 -3.93
CA HIS A 166 24.64 17.12 -5.33
C HIS A 166 23.30 17.87 -5.52
N LEU A 167 22.29 17.53 -4.70
CA LEU A 167 20.95 18.12 -4.81
C LEU A 167 20.83 19.54 -4.25
N LYS A 168 21.72 19.93 -3.32
CA LYS A 168 21.77 21.29 -2.76
C LYS A 168 21.92 22.36 -3.84
N LYS A 169 22.54 22.03 -4.97
CA LYS A 169 22.66 22.92 -6.16
C LYS A 169 21.31 23.28 -6.77
N THR A 170 20.30 22.41 -6.66
CA THR A 170 18.96 22.64 -7.21
C THR A 170 18.06 23.36 -6.21
N TYR A 171 18.03 22.89 -4.96
CA TYR A 171 17.21 23.47 -3.90
C TYR A 171 17.77 23.08 -2.53
N PRO A 172 17.69 23.95 -1.50
CA PRO A 172 18.17 23.61 -0.17
C PRO A 172 17.34 22.49 0.47
N LEU A 173 18.03 21.40 0.84
CA LEU A 173 17.43 20.23 1.48
C LEU A 173 17.63 20.24 3.00
N ARG A 174 16.64 19.73 3.72
CA ARG A 174 16.72 19.51 5.18
C ARG A 174 17.30 18.14 5.47
N ILE A 175 16.69 17.10 4.91
CA ILE A 175 17.04 15.70 5.15
C ILE A 175 17.07 14.96 3.82
N CYS A 176 18.06 14.10 3.63
CA CYS A 176 18.17 13.19 2.51
C CYS A 176 18.56 11.83 3.09
N GLU A 177 17.65 10.87 3.01
CA GLU A 177 17.81 9.55 3.63
C GLU A 177 17.30 8.44 2.73
N ILE A 178 17.77 7.21 2.96
CA ILE A 178 17.23 6.03 2.30
C ILE A 178 16.22 5.39 3.24
N ARG A 179 14.92 5.45 2.88
CA ARG A 179 13.83 4.94 3.72
C ARG A 179 13.87 3.42 3.81
N SER A 180 14.03 2.76 2.67
CA SER A 180 14.16 1.31 2.63
C SER A 180 14.95 0.82 1.43
N MET A 181 15.66 -0.28 1.62
CA MET A 181 16.26 -1.10 0.58
C MET A 181 15.68 -2.51 0.72
N GLU A 182 15.26 -3.10 -0.38
CA GLU A 182 14.76 -4.48 -0.46
C GLU A 182 15.53 -5.17 -1.58
N VAL A 183 16.25 -6.26 -1.29
CA VAL A 183 16.86 -7.09 -2.33
C VAL A 183 15.76 -7.85 -3.07
N VAL A 184 15.82 -7.84 -4.41
CA VAL A 184 14.83 -8.51 -5.26
C VAL A 184 15.53 -9.65 -5.98
N ASP A 185 15.35 -10.87 -5.46
CA ASP A 185 15.79 -12.08 -6.14
C ASP A 185 14.91 -12.32 -7.37
N LEU A 186 15.43 -11.97 -8.55
CA LEU A 186 14.72 -12.21 -9.81
C LEU A 186 14.56 -13.71 -10.11
N GLU A 187 15.42 -14.57 -9.55
CA GLU A 187 15.40 -16.02 -9.74
C GLU A 187 14.20 -16.67 -9.03
N LYS A 188 14.01 -16.40 -7.73
CA LYS A 188 12.85 -16.87 -6.95
C LYS A 188 11.51 -16.40 -7.55
N LYS A 189 11.49 -15.25 -8.22
CA LYS A 189 10.26 -14.68 -8.81
C LYS A 189 9.82 -15.41 -10.08
N LYS A 190 10.76 -15.97 -10.86
CA LYS A 190 10.43 -16.78 -12.05
C LYS A 190 9.79 -18.12 -11.65
N GLU A 191 10.25 -18.73 -10.55
CA GLU A 191 9.65 -19.96 -10.00
C GLU A 191 8.26 -19.72 -9.37
N ALA A 192 8.08 -18.60 -8.68
CA ALA A 192 6.77 -18.21 -8.14
C ALA A 192 5.74 -17.78 -9.20
N GLU A 193 6.18 -17.51 -10.44
CA GLU A 193 5.31 -17.20 -11.58
C GLU A 193 5.01 -18.44 -12.43
N SER A 194 5.90 -19.44 -12.47
CA SER A 194 5.65 -20.73 -13.10
C SER A 194 4.75 -21.66 -12.27
N GLN A 195 4.70 -21.51 -10.95
CA GLN A 195 3.79 -22.26 -10.06
C GLN A 195 2.41 -21.61 -9.84
N LYS A 196 2.11 -20.49 -10.52
CA LYS A 196 0.74 -19.96 -10.55
C LYS A 196 -0.02 -20.62 -11.70
N PRO A 197 -1.16 -21.31 -11.46
CA PRO A 197 -2.00 -21.76 -12.55
C PRO A 197 -2.39 -20.56 -13.43
N PRO A 198 -2.34 -20.69 -14.77
CA PRO A 198 -2.53 -19.57 -15.66
C PRO A 198 -3.88 -18.89 -15.41
N LYS A 199 -3.85 -17.57 -15.24
CA LYS A 199 -5.00 -16.65 -15.07
C LYS A 199 -6.00 -16.64 -16.25
N LYS A 200 -6.01 -17.64 -17.15
CA LYS A 200 -6.98 -17.76 -18.24
C LYS A 200 -8.39 -18.16 -17.78
N VAL A 201 -8.54 -18.77 -16.61
CA VAL A 201 -9.88 -19.20 -16.11
C VAL A 201 -10.73 -18.02 -15.57
N LYS A 202 -10.14 -16.85 -15.27
CA LYS A 202 -10.89 -15.68 -14.79
C LYS A 202 -11.54 -14.82 -15.88
N LYS A 203 -11.18 -14.99 -17.16
CA LYS A 203 -11.88 -14.34 -18.29
C LYS A 203 -13.10 -15.14 -18.78
N ALA A 204 -13.12 -16.46 -18.59
CA ALA A 204 -14.26 -17.31 -18.94
C ALA A 204 -15.42 -17.14 -17.92
N LYS A 205 -15.12 -17.16 -16.61
CA LYS A 205 -16.14 -16.92 -15.56
C LYS A 205 -16.76 -15.51 -15.56
N ALA A 206 -16.14 -14.53 -16.23
CA ALA A 206 -16.72 -13.19 -16.40
C ALA A 206 -17.68 -13.08 -17.59
N LYS A 207 -17.67 -14.06 -18.52
CA LYS A 207 -18.62 -14.14 -19.62
C LYS A 207 -19.88 -14.92 -19.22
N GLU A 208 -19.75 -16.06 -18.54
CA GLU A 208 -20.91 -16.83 -18.04
C GLU A 208 -21.77 -16.05 -17.04
N VAL A 209 -21.15 -15.28 -16.13
CA VAL A 209 -21.89 -14.44 -15.15
C VAL A 209 -22.55 -13.21 -15.80
N LYS A 210 -22.16 -12.85 -17.04
CA LYS A 210 -22.84 -11.79 -17.81
C LYS A 210 -24.05 -12.32 -18.58
N GLU A 211 -23.99 -13.54 -19.11
CA GLU A 211 -25.11 -14.19 -19.81
C GLU A 211 -26.23 -14.58 -18.83
N GLU A 212 -25.91 -15.18 -17.67
CA GLU A 212 -26.92 -15.47 -16.63
C GLU A 212 -27.58 -14.21 -16.04
N LYS A 213 -26.88 -13.06 -16.04
CA LYS A 213 -27.45 -11.77 -15.58
C LYS A 213 -28.32 -11.08 -16.62
N ILE A 214 -28.22 -11.45 -17.90
CA ILE A 214 -29.08 -10.90 -18.96
C ILE A 214 -30.39 -11.70 -19.01
N GLU A 215 -30.34 -13.02 -18.87
CA GLU A 215 -31.54 -13.88 -18.83
C GLU A 215 -32.40 -13.63 -17.57
N LYS A 216 -31.79 -13.53 -16.37
CA LYS A 216 -32.53 -13.18 -15.14
C LYS A 216 -33.09 -11.76 -15.15
N LYS A 217 -32.57 -10.86 -16.00
CA LYS A 217 -33.07 -9.49 -16.15
C LYS A 217 -34.18 -9.40 -17.20
N ALA A 218 -34.25 -10.32 -18.15
CA ALA A 218 -35.36 -10.49 -19.09
C ALA A 218 -36.59 -11.12 -18.41
N GLU A 219 -36.42 -12.20 -17.63
CA GLU A 219 -37.53 -12.80 -16.83
C GLU A 219 -38.10 -11.83 -15.79
N SER A 220 -37.26 -10.96 -15.22
CA SER A 220 -37.72 -9.93 -14.27
C SER A 220 -38.42 -8.72 -14.92
N LYS A 221 -38.31 -8.58 -16.25
CA LYS A 221 -39.01 -7.54 -17.02
C LYS A 221 -40.38 -8.01 -17.48
N GLU A 222 -40.52 -9.26 -17.95
CA GLU A 222 -41.85 -9.83 -18.27
C GLU A 222 -42.75 -9.95 -17.04
N LYS A 223 -42.22 -10.38 -15.88
CA LYS A 223 -42.98 -10.37 -14.61
C LYS A 223 -43.29 -8.98 -14.04
N LYS A 224 -42.67 -7.92 -14.56
CA LYS A 224 -42.95 -6.52 -14.17
C LYS A 224 -43.95 -5.84 -15.11
N GLU A 225 -44.03 -6.24 -16.38
CA GLU A 225 -45.06 -5.76 -17.31
C GLU A 225 -46.42 -6.39 -17.01
N GLU A 226 -46.47 -7.68 -16.63
CA GLU A 226 -47.73 -8.35 -16.28
C GLU A 226 -48.32 -7.87 -14.93
N LYS A 227 -47.47 -7.45 -13.99
CA LYS A 227 -47.91 -6.83 -12.72
C LYS A 227 -48.26 -5.34 -12.85
N ALA A 228 -47.84 -4.66 -13.92
CA ALA A 228 -48.15 -3.26 -14.16
C ALA A 228 -49.50 -3.05 -14.87
N SER A 229 -49.99 -4.04 -15.61
CA SER A 229 -51.35 -4.04 -16.18
C SER A 229 -52.41 -4.34 -15.11
N GLU A 230 -52.15 -5.26 -14.18
CA GLU A 230 -53.10 -5.64 -13.13
C GLU A 230 -53.27 -4.57 -12.03
N VAL A 231 -52.24 -3.74 -11.80
CA VAL A 231 -52.31 -2.61 -10.85
C VAL A 231 -52.99 -1.38 -11.47
N LYS A 232 -52.89 -1.19 -12.80
CA LYS A 232 -53.58 -0.09 -13.50
C LYS A 232 -55.10 -0.28 -13.59
N GLU A 233 -55.61 -1.51 -13.66
CA GLU A 233 -57.06 -1.76 -13.59
C GLU A 233 -57.64 -1.58 -12.17
N LYS A 234 -56.81 -1.73 -11.12
CA LYS A 234 -57.23 -1.51 -9.72
C LYS A 234 -57.17 -0.04 -9.31
N GLU A 235 -56.14 0.71 -9.73
CA GLU A 235 -56.07 2.18 -9.49
C GLU A 235 -57.15 2.99 -10.23
N VAL A 236 -57.66 2.50 -11.37
CA VAL A 236 -58.77 3.18 -12.10
C VAL A 236 -60.13 2.92 -11.43
N LYS A 237 -60.30 1.82 -10.67
CA LYS A 237 -61.52 1.56 -9.91
C LYS A 237 -61.57 2.35 -8.59
N GLU A 238 -60.47 2.46 -7.85
CA GLU A 238 -60.42 3.28 -6.62
C GLU A 238 -60.59 4.78 -6.92
N LYS A 239 -60.00 5.30 -8.00
CA LYS A 239 -60.17 6.71 -8.41
C LYS A 239 -61.59 7.04 -8.90
N HIS A 240 -62.40 6.05 -9.27
CA HIS A 240 -63.79 6.28 -9.67
C HIS A 240 -64.77 6.30 -8.48
N GLU A 241 -64.33 5.81 -7.33
CA GLU A 241 -65.07 5.77 -6.05
C GLU A 241 -64.78 7.04 -5.22
N GLU A 242 -63.52 7.49 -5.15
CA GLU A 242 -63.12 8.75 -4.48
C GLU A 242 -63.69 10.02 -5.14
N VAL A 243 -63.88 10.02 -6.47
CA VAL A 243 -64.47 11.17 -7.20
C VAL A 243 -66.00 11.23 -7.03
N LYS A 244 -66.65 10.14 -6.59
CA LYS A 244 -68.08 10.13 -6.27
C LYS A 244 -68.36 10.66 -4.86
N GLU A 245 -67.50 10.39 -3.89
CA GLU A 245 -67.65 10.92 -2.52
C GLU A 245 -67.31 12.42 -2.44
N ALA A 246 -66.30 12.90 -3.17
CA ALA A 246 -65.91 14.31 -3.20
C ALA A 246 -66.89 15.25 -3.95
N LYS A 247 -67.86 14.70 -4.70
CA LYS A 247 -68.93 15.48 -5.36
C LYS A 247 -70.18 15.65 -4.49
N THR A 248 -70.33 14.86 -3.44
CA THR A 248 -71.42 14.97 -2.46
C THR A 248 -71.14 16.02 -1.38
N GLU A 249 -69.89 16.22 -0.97
CA GLU A 249 -69.55 17.25 0.05
C GLU A 249 -69.47 18.68 -0.52
N LYS A 250 -69.18 18.86 -1.82
CA LYS A 250 -69.15 20.20 -2.45
C LYS A 250 -70.51 20.74 -2.90
N ALA A 251 -71.59 19.97 -2.74
CA ALA A 251 -72.95 20.41 -3.06
C ALA A 251 -73.67 21.05 -1.87
N ASP A 252 -73.22 20.82 -0.63
CA ASP A 252 -73.82 21.40 0.58
C ASP A 252 -73.16 22.74 1.01
N GLU A 253 -71.96 23.05 0.54
CA GLU A 253 -71.24 24.28 0.96
C GLU A 253 -71.49 25.49 0.03
N VAL A 254 -72.15 25.31 -1.12
CA VAL A 254 -72.44 26.40 -2.09
C VAL A 254 -73.91 26.87 -1.99
N LYS A 255 -74.71 26.31 -1.06
CA LYS A 255 -76.12 26.66 -0.84
C LYS A 255 -76.41 27.47 0.43
N ALA A 256 -75.36 27.91 1.14
CA ALA A 256 -75.41 29.04 2.05
C ALA A 256 -74.72 30.23 1.33
N GLU A 257 -75.25 30.61 0.18
CA GLU A 257 -76.20 31.72 0.09
C GLU A 257 -75.63 32.96 0.80
N GLU A 258 -75.04 33.88 0.04
CA GLU A 258 -75.85 35.01 -0.45
C GLU A 258 -76.65 35.67 0.68
N ALA A 259 -75.96 36.07 1.75
CA ALA A 259 -76.51 36.97 2.74
C ALA A 259 -75.43 37.91 3.31
N LYS A 260 -74.97 38.88 2.48
CA LYS A 260 -74.64 40.28 2.84
C LYS A 260 -73.60 40.92 1.89
N GLU A 261 -74.08 41.68 0.92
CA GLU A 261 -73.45 42.95 0.47
C GLU A 261 -74.03 44.12 1.32
N PRO A 262 -73.61 45.41 1.21
CA PRO A 262 -72.38 46.03 0.66
C PRO A 262 -71.82 47.18 1.57
N GLN A 263 -70.73 47.86 1.16
CA GLN A 263 -70.57 49.34 1.01
C GLN A 263 -69.18 49.96 1.38
N LYS A 264 -68.61 50.63 0.36
CA LYS A 264 -68.08 52.03 0.27
C LYS A 264 -66.76 52.50 0.93
N GLU A 265 -66.01 53.23 0.07
CA GLU A 265 -65.21 54.47 0.27
C GLU A 265 -63.98 54.40 1.21
N ALA A 266 -62.83 55.05 0.99
CA ALA A 266 -62.26 55.88 -0.06
C ALA A 266 -60.75 56.06 0.25
N SER A 267 -59.99 56.50 -0.76
CA SER A 267 -58.80 57.37 -0.77
C SER A 267 -57.83 57.49 0.43
N GLU A 268 -56.55 57.44 0.05
CA GLU A 268 -55.42 58.31 0.45
C GLU A 268 -54.50 57.94 1.63
N GLN A 269 -53.20 58.01 1.26
CA GLN A 269 -51.94 58.04 2.02
C GLN A 269 -51.29 56.72 2.44
#